data_AF-A0A1I2WXD1-F1
#
_entry.id   AF-A0A1I2WXD1-F1
#
_cell.length_a   1.000
_cell.length_b   1.000
_cell.length_c   1.000
_cell.angle_alpha   90.00
_cell.angle_beta   90.00
_cell.angle_gamma   90.00
#
_symmetry.space_group_name_H-M   'P 1'
#
loop_
_entity.id
_entity.type
_entity.pdbx_description
1 polymer ?
#
loop_
_entity_poly.entity_id
_entity_poly.type
_entity_poly.pdbx_seq_one_letter_code
_entity_poly.pdbx_strand_id
1 'polypeptide(L)'
;MSADTSDASSDGAPSRAELAARVAELEERVAEATAEDETKKMSIIATKGTLDMAYPPLILASTAAAFGYEVTVFHTFWGLDILHEERSKNLKLSSVGNPNMPVPNIVGALPGMDRMTTT
;
A
#
# COMPACT_ATOMS: atom_id res chain seq x y z
N MET A 1 -54.80 40.98 -26.79
CA MET A 1 -53.46 40.97 -26.19
C MET A 1 -53.58 40.55 -24.74
N SER A 2 -53.31 39.29 -24.42
CA SER A 2 -52.77 38.83 -23.14
C SER A 2 -52.32 37.40 -23.37
N ALA A 3 -51.05 37.17 -23.12
CA ALA A 3 -50.29 36.03 -23.61
C ALA A 3 -50.73 34.73 -22.95
N ASP A 4 -50.96 33.75 -23.81
CA ASP A 4 -50.96 32.32 -23.52
C ASP A 4 -49.56 31.96 -23.00
N THR A 5 -49.43 31.59 -21.72
CA THR A 5 -48.17 31.10 -21.17
C THR A 5 -48.06 29.64 -21.55
N SER A 6 -47.68 29.41 -22.80
CA SER A 6 -47.28 28.11 -23.30
C SER A 6 -46.21 27.53 -22.39
N ASP A 7 -46.53 26.35 -21.85
CA ASP A 7 -45.69 25.38 -21.17
C ASP A 7 -44.29 25.31 -21.83
N ALA A 8 -43.37 26.15 -21.35
CA ALA A 8 -42.01 26.23 -21.86
C ALA A 8 -41.08 25.56 -20.86
N SER A 9 -40.44 24.48 -21.35
CA SER A 9 -39.31 23.74 -20.79
C SER A 9 -39.63 22.40 -20.06
N SER A 10 -40.21 21.42 -20.77
CA SER A 10 -39.94 19.99 -20.48
C SER A 10 -38.64 19.52 -21.16
N ASP A 11 -37.60 20.36 -21.11
CA ASP A 11 -36.37 20.18 -21.86
C ASP A 11 -35.42 19.26 -21.06
N GLY A 12 -35.38 17.98 -21.42
CA GLY A 12 -34.30 17.03 -21.14
C GLY A 12 -34.00 16.65 -19.68
N ALA A 13 -34.62 17.29 -18.67
CA ALA A 13 -34.35 17.02 -17.27
C ALA A 13 -35.19 15.82 -16.77
N PRO A 14 -34.57 14.78 -16.20
CA PRO A 14 -35.31 13.63 -15.65
C PRO A 14 -36.22 14.07 -14.51
N SER A 15 -37.44 13.54 -14.51
CA SER A 15 -38.44 13.76 -13.47
C SER A 15 -37.97 13.23 -12.11
N ARG A 16 -38.57 13.73 -11.04
CA ARG A 16 -38.26 13.27 -9.66
C ARG A 16 -38.45 11.76 -9.48
N ALA A 17 -39.42 11.17 -10.19
CA ALA A 17 -39.67 9.72 -10.14
C ALA A 17 -38.56 8.93 -10.84
N GLU A 18 -38.10 9.40 -12.00
CA GLU A 18 -36.98 8.78 -12.72
C GLU A 18 -35.67 8.91 -11.94
N LEU A 19 -35.45 10.05 -11.29
CA LEU A 19 -34.31 10.24 -10.39
C LEU A 19 -34.38 9.30 -9.18
N ALA A 20 -35.55 9.14 -8.55
CA ALA A 20 -35.73 8.22 -7.42
C ALA A 20 -35.49 6.76 -7.83
N ALA A 21 -35.97 6.36 -9.00
CA ALA A 21 -35.72 5.02 -9.55
C ALA A 21 -34.21 4.78 -9.79
N ARG A 22 -33.51 5.79 -10.32
CA ARG A 22 -32.07 5.70 -10.58
C ARG A 22 -31.24 5.68 -9.30
N VAL A 23 -31.66 6.40 -8.25
CA VAL A 23 -31.02 6.32 -6.94
C VAL A 23 -31.19 4.92 -6.34
N ALA A 24 -32.38 4.33 -6.41
CA ALA A 24 -32.61 2.96 -5.92
C ALA A 24 -31.74 1.92 -6.65
N GLU A 25 -31.64 2.02 -7.99
CA GLU A 25 -30.75 1.17 -8.78
C GLU A 25 -29.27 1.37 -8.39
N LEU A 26 -28.84 2.62 -8.19
CA LEU A 26 -27.48 2.92 -7.78
C LEU A 26 -27.17 2.41 -6.37
N GLU A 27 -28.11 2.53 -5.44
CA GLU A 27 -27.98 1.99 -4.07
C GLU A 27 -27.85 0.46 -4.09
N GLU A 28 -28.64 -0.23 -4.89
CA GLU A 28 -28.53 -1.68 -5.08
C GLU A 28 -27.17 -2.08 -5.67
N ARG A 29 -26.73 -1.39 -6.72
CA ARG A 29 -25.41 -1.63 -7.33
C ARG A 29 -24.25 -1.34 -6.38
N VAL A 30 -24.37 -0.33 -5.53
CA VAL A 30 -23.37 -0.02 -4.50
C VAL A 30 -23.38 -1.07 -3.40
N ALA A 31 -24.56 -1.54 -2.98
CA ALA A 31 -24.68 -2.62 -2.00
C ALA A 31 -24.05 -3.92 -2.51
N GLU A 32 -24.33 -4.31 -3.76
CA GLU A 32 -23.71 -5.48 -4.39
C GLU A 32 -22.19 -5.33 -4.52
N ALA A 33 -21.71 -4.16 -4.98
CA ALA A 33 -20.27 -3.92 -5.14
C ALA A 33 -19.50 -3.85 -3.81
N THR A 34 -20.15 -3.48 -2.71
CA THR A 34 -19.50 -3.39 -1.38
C THR A 34 -19.63 -4.66 -0.55
N ALA A 35 -20.55 -5.57 -0.89
CA ALA A 35 -20.73 -6.85 -0.21
C ALA A 35 -19.52 -7.80 -0.35
N GLU A 36 -18.73 -7.69 -1.43
CA GLU A 36 -17.51 -8.50 -1.61
C GLU A 36 -16.27 -7.95 -0.86
N ASP A 37 -16.33 -6.71 -0.38
CA ASP A 37 -15.19 -5.97 0.21
C ASP A 37 -15.22 -5.94 1.76
N GLU A 38 -15.98 -6.82 2.42
CA GLU A 38 -16.03 -6.85 3.89
C GLU A 38 -14.67 -7.20 4.53
N THR A 39 -13.85 -8.01 3.84
CA THR A 39 -12.50 -8.34 4.32
C THR A 39 -11.50 -7.30 3.84
N LYS A 40 -11.09 -6.41 4.74
CA LYS A 40 -10.10 -5.37 4.45
C LYS A 40 -8.77 -6.01 4.04
N LYS A 41 -8.21 -5.60 2.90
CA LYS A 41 -6.95 -6.16 2.36
C LYS A 41 -5.79 -5.19 2.59
N MET A 42 -4.60 -5.72 2.87
CA MET A 42 -3.37 -4.95 3.05
C MET A 42 -2.22 -5.59 2.30
N SER A 43 -1.50 -4.83 1.48
CA SER A 43 -0.33 -5.30 0.75
C SER A 43 0.91 -4.50 1.15
N ILE A 44 1.98 -5.19 1.55
CA ILE A 44 3.23 -4.60 2.03
C ILE A 44 4.37 -5.08 1.13
N ILE A 45 5.15 -4.15 0.58
CA ILE A 45 6.34 -4.47 -0.23
C ILE A 45 7.60 -4.21 0.61
N ALA A 46 8.27 -5.28 1.03
CA ALA A 46 9.48 -5.24 1.83
C ALA A 46 10.73 -5.39 0.92
N THR A 47 11.40 -4.28 0.66
CA THR A 47 12.54 -4.23 -0.30
C THR A 47 13.92 -4.40 0.35
N LYS A 48 13.99 -4.31 1.68
CA LYS A 48 15.23 -4.36 2.46
C LYS A 48 15.30 -5.66 3.24
N GLY A 49 16.47 -6.28 3.23
CA GLY A 49 16.75 -7.54 3.93
C GLY A 49 17.43 -7.41 5.28
N THR A 50 17.72 -6.20 5.77
CA THR A 50 18.43 -6.00 7.03
C THR A 50 17.49 -6.13 8.23
N LEU A 51 18.06 -6.51 9.38
CA LEU A 51 17.27 -6.84 10.57
C LEU A 51 16.41 -5.64 11.05
N ASP A 52 16.99 -4.43 11.04
CA ASP A 52 16.31 -3.19 11.44
C ASP A 52 15.11 -2.85 10.55
N MET A 53 15.16 -3.24 9.28
CA MET A 53 14.11 -2.96 8.30
C MET A 53 13.12 -4.11 8.14
N ALA A 54 13.41 -5.29 8.71
CA ALA A 54 12.50 -6.44 8.75
C ALA A 54 11.39 -6.26 9.80
N TYR A 55 11.69 -5.62 10.93
CA TYR A 55 10.74 -5.46 12.02
C TYR A 55 9.47 -4.68 11.63
N PRO A 56 9.55 -3.49 10.99
CA PRO A 56 8.35 -2.72 10.66
C PRO A 56 7.31 -3.46 9.81
N PRO A 57 7.65 -4.07 8.66
CA PRO A 57 6.66 -4.78 7.85
C PRO A 57 6.09 -6.02 8.57
N LEU A 58 6.90 -6.74 9.36
CA LEU A 58 6.44 -7.92 10.10
C LEU A 58 5.49 -7.55 11.27
N ILE A 59 5.78 -6.48 12.01
CA ILE A 59 4.91 -5.98 13.09
C ILE A 59 3.58 -5.49 12.50
N LEU A 60 3.62 -4.70 11.42
CA LEU A 60 2.42 -4.19 10.77
C LEU A 60 1.58 -5.32 10.19
N ALA A 61 2.21 -6.28 9.52
CA ALA A 61 1.50 -7.40 8.93
C ALA A 61 0.82 -8.27 9.98
N SER A 62 1.53 -8.63 11.05
CA SER A 62 0.97 -9.44 12.14
C SER A 62 -0.16 -8.71 12.88
N THR A 63 -0.02 -7.41 13.11
CA THR A 63 -1.05 -6.58 13.74
C THR A 63 -2.29 -6.45 12.86
N ALA A 64 -2.13 -6.18 11.56
CA ALA A 64 -3.25 -6.09 10.62
C ALA A 64 -3.97 -7.44 10.47
N ALA A 65 -3.23 -8.55 10.39
CA ALA A 65 -3.80 -9.90 10.36
C ALA A 65 -4.60 -10.19 11.64
N ALA A 66 -4.11 -9.77 12.81
CA ALA A 66 -4.84 -9.91 14.08
C ALA A 66 -6.15 -9.09 14.12
N PHE A 67 -6.23 -7.99 13.37
CA PHE A 67 -7.45 -7.20 13.20
C PHE A 67 -8.37 -7.71 12.07
N GLY A 68 -8.10 -8.89 11.51
CA GLY A 68 -8.94 -9.52 10.49
C GLY A 68 -8.70 -9.02 9.07
N TYR A 69 -7.56 -8.38 8.80
CA TYR A 69 -7.19 -8.00 7.44
C TYR A 69 -6.59 -9.18 6.70
N GLU A 70 -6.90 -9.29 5.40
CA GLU A 70 -6.15 -10.15 4.49
C GLU A 70 -4.84 -9.46 4.13
N VAL A 71 -3.73 -9.91 4.73
CA VAL A 71 -2.42 -9.28 4.56
C VAL A 71 -1.51 -10.09 3.64
N THR A 72 -0.94 -9.43 2.63
CA THR A 72 0.13 -9.98 1.78
C THR A 72 1.42 -9.20 1.99
N VAL A 73 2.52 -9.89 2.31
CA VAL A 73 3.85 -9.28 2.43
C VAL A 73 4.76 -9.80 1.32
N PHE A 74 5.07 -8.94 0.36
CA PHE A 74 5.95 -9.24 -0.76
C PHE A 74 7.39 -8.80 -0.45
N HIS A 75 8.26 -9.78 -0.18
CA HIS A 75 9.69 -9.55 0.01
C HIS A 75 10.40 -9.55 -1.36
N THR A 76 11.06 -8.45 -1.71
CA THR A 76 11.76 -8.31 -2.99
C THR A 76 13.28 -8.38 -2.84
N PHE A 77 13.96 -8.95 -3.84
CA PHE A 77 15.42 -8.99 -3.93
C PHE A 77 16.07 -9.42 -2.60
N TRP A 78 16.77 -8.49 -1.94
CA TRP A 78 17.44 -8.63 -0.65
C TRP A 78 16.49 -8.97 0.50
N GLY A 79 15.22 -8.60 0.41
CA GLY A 79 14.18 -8.96 1.39
C GLY A 79 13.96 -10.48 1.48
N LEU A 80 14.35 -11.26 0.47
CA LEU A 80 14.24 -12.72 0.52
C LEU A 80 15.16 -13.34 1.59
N ASP A 81 16.25 -12.66 1.97
CA ASP A 81 17.14 -13.13 3.02
C ASP A 81 16.43 -13.20 4.40
N ILE A 82 15.36 -12.41 4.60
CA ILE A 82 14.51 -12.47 5.79
C ILE A 82 13.71 -13.78 5.85
N LEU A 83 13.27 -14.29 4.69
CA LEU A 83 12.48 -15.52 4.59
C LEU A 83 13.35 -16.78 4.49
N HIS A 84 14.64 -16.64 4.17
CA HIS A 84 15.55 -17.75 3.98
C HIS A 84 16.04 -18.30 5.32
N GLU A 85 15.80 -19.60 5.58
CA GLU A 85 15.99 -20.25 6.90
C GLU A 85 17.39 -20.07 7.51
N GLU A 86 18.44 -20.16 6.69
CA GLU A 86 19.82 -20.00 7.18
C GLU A 86 20.28 -18.54 7.27
N ARG A 87 19.76 -17.66 6.39
CA ARG A 87 20.22 -16.27 6.29
C ARG A 87 19.49 -15.37 7.29
N SER A 88 18.24 -15.69 7.62
CA SER A 88 17.43 -15.00 8.61
C SER A 88 18.07 -15.02 10.02
N LYS A 89 18.84 -16.06 10.33
CA LYS A 89 19.57 -16.21 11.60
C LYS A 89 20.77 -15.27 11.74
N ASN A 90 21.28 -14.74 10.62
CA ASN A 90 22.50 -13.93 10.56
C ASN A 90 22.24 -12.52 9.99
N LEU A 91 21.00 -12.05 10.02
CA LEU A 91 20.67 -10.71 9.52
C LEU A 91 21.39 -9.64 10.33
N LYS A 92 22.15 -8.80 9.63
CA LYS A 92 22.88 -7.70 10.23
C LYS A 92 22.01 -6.44 10.20
N LEU A 93 22.26 -5.55 11.16
CA LEU A 93 21.73 -4.19 11.11
C LEU A 93 22.38 -3.44 9.95
N SER A 94 21.59 -2.72 9.15
CA SER A 94 22.18 -1.91 8.09
C SER A 94 23.00 -0.78 8.69
N SER A 95 24.27 -0.70 8.29
CA SER A 95 25.08 0.50 8.52
C SER A 95 24.65 1.59 7.52
N VAL A 96 24.53 1.24 6.24
CA VAL A 96 24.09 2.18 5.18
C VAL A 96 22.56 2.21 5.14
N GLY A 97 21.96 3.14 5.89
CA GLY A 97 20.50 3.37 5.89
C GLY A 97 19.84 3.47 7.26
N ASN A 98 20.57 3.26 8.35
CA ASN A 98 20.10 3.50 9.71
C ASN A 98 20.53 4.91 10.18
N PRO A 99 19.62 5.89 10.30
CA PRO A 99 19.97 7.27 10.69
C PRO A 99 20.58 7.36 12.10
N ASN A 100 20.38 6.34 12.94
CA ASN A 100 20.88 6.27 14.32
C ASN A 100 22.20 5.51 14.47
N MET A 101 22.75 4.95 13.38
CA MET A 101 24.08 4.35 13.41
C MET A 101 25.05 5.27 12.66
N PRO A 102 25.98 5.96 13.35
CA PRO A 102 27.00 6.73 12.68
C PRO A 102 27.96 5.74 12.03
N VAL A 103 27.75 5.42 10.76
CA VAL A 103 28.83 4.85 9.96
C VAL A 103 29.71 6.03 9.60
N PRO A 104 30.93 6.14 10.15
CA PRO A 104 31.84 7.14 9.66
C PRO A 104 32.13 6.76 8.20
N ASN A 105 31.97 7.71 7.28
CA ASN A 105 32.53 7.66 5.93
C ASN A 105 34.09 7.59 5.94
N ILE A 106 34.71 6.99 6.96
CA ILE A 106 36.16 6.99 7.17
C ILE A 106 36.84 5.84 6.42
N VAL A 107 36.11 4.77 6.09
CA VAL A 107 36.67 3.64 5.32
C VAL A 107 36.75 3.96 3.83
N GLY A 108 35.89 4.84 3.32
CA GLY A 108 35.97 5.36 1.93
C GLY A 108 36.95 6.53 1.76
N ALA A 109 37.46 7.10 2.85
CA ALA A 109 38.44 8.19 2.82
C ALA A 109 39.90 7.71 2.96
N LEU A 110 40.12 6.41 3.13
CA LEU A 110 41.45 5.79 3.21
C LEU A 110 42.00 5.59 1.79
N PRO A 111 43.06 6.32 1.39
CA PRO A 111 43.64 6.18 0.05
C PRO A 111 44.13 4.75 -0.17
N GLY A 112 43.59 4.08 -1.20
CA GLY A 112 44.01 2.73 -1.62
C GLY A 112 43.01 1.60 -1.36
N MET A 113 41.87 1.85 -0.70
CA MET A 113 40.85 0.82 -0.43
C MET A 113 40.06 0.35 -1.66
N ASP A 114 40.03 1.12 -2.76
CA ASP A 114 39.36 0.72 -4.02
C ASP A 114 39.97 -0.52 -4.69
N ARG A 115 41.20 -0.90 -4.33
CA ARG A 115 41.88 -2.08 -4.89
C ARG A 115 41.46 -3.41 -4.26
N MET A 116 40.77 -3.40 -3.13
CA MET A 116 40.44 -4.62 -2.39
C MET A 116 39.01 -5.13 -2.61
N THR A 117 38.15 -4.32 -3.24
CA THR A 117 36.73 -4.59 -3.45
C THR A 117 36.40 -5.09 -4.86
N THR A 118 37.39 -5.23 -5.74
CA THR A 118 37.22 -5.86 -7.06
C THR A 118 37.83 -7.26 -7.07
N THR A 119 37.12 -8.27 -6.58
CA THR A 119 37.25 -9.67 -7.03
C THR A 119 35.94 -10.40 -6.79
#